data_AF-A0A933DDU9-F1
#
_entry.id   AF-A0A933DDU9-F1
#
_cell.length_a   1.000
_cell.length_b   1.000
_cell.length_c   1.000
_cell.angle_alpha   90.00
_cell.angle_beta   90.00
_cell.angle_gamma   90.00
#
_symmetry.space_group_name_H-M   'P 1'
#
loop_
_entity.id
_entity.type
_entity.pdbx_description
1 polymer ?
#
loop_
_entity_poly.entity_id
_entity_poly.type
_entity_poly.pdbx_seq_one_letter_code
_entity_poly.pdbx_strand_id
1 'polypeptide(L)' 'MEPAIIFEDEQMVVIDKPAGMVVNKAETVSEETVQDWAERKLKMQSAKRK' A
#
# COMPACT_ATOMS: atom_id res chain seq x y z
N MET A 1 -5.04 6.70 10.49
CA MET A 1 -6.18 6.12 9.74
C MET A 1 -5.61 5.10 8.78
N GLU A 2 -6.20 3.91 8.68
CA GLU A 2 -5.74 2.87 7.73
C GLU A 2 -6.58 2.92 6.45
N PRO A 3 -6.02 2.54 5.28
CA PRO A 3 -6.79 2.28 4.08
C PRO A 3 -7.87 1.21 4.31
N ALA A 4 -9.05 1.43 3.73
CA ALA A 4 -10.15 0.46 3.73
C ALA A 4 -10.21 -0.28 2.38
N ILE A 5 -10.37 -1.61 2.39
CA ILE A 5 -10.59 -2.38 1.16
C ILE A 5 -12.04 -2.17 0.72
N ILE A 6 -12.24 -1.71 -0.52
CA ILE A 6 -13.58 -1.51 -1.11
C ILE A 6 -13.92 -2.58 -2.15
N PHE A 7 -12.91 -3.30 -2.66
CA PHE A 7 -13.07 -4.45 -3.53
C PHE A 7 -11.81 -5.32 -3.49
N GLU A 8 -11.97 -6.64 -3.56
CA GLU A 8 -10.90 -7.62 -3.60
C GLU A 8 -11.32 -8.85 -4.40
N ASP A 9 -10.45 -9.30 -5.29
CA ASP A 9 -10.58 -10.55 -6.03
C ASP A 9 -9.24 -11.30 -6.09
N GLU A 10 -9.17 -12.37 -6.88
CA GLU A 10 -7.99 -13.23 -7.00
C GLU A 10 -6.76 -12.54 -7.61
N GLN A 11 -6.93 -11.39 -8.26
CA GLN A 11 -5.88 -10.69 -9.02
C GLN A 11 -5.58 -9.29 -8.49
N MET A 12 -6.56 -8.61 -7.87
CA MET A 12 -6.39 -7.23 -7.44
C MET A 12 -7.18 -6.85 -6.17
N VAL A 13 -6.65 -5.84 -5.49
CA VAL A 13 -7.27 -5.20 -4.33
C VAL A 13 -7.44 -3.72 -4.63
N VAL A 14 -8.64 -3.19 -4.41
CA VAL A 14 -8.96 -1.76 -4.51
C VAL A 14 -9.20 -1.22 -3.11
N ILE A 15 -8.52 -0.13 -2.80
CA ILE A 15 -8.60 0.51 -1.48
C ILE A 15 -9.11 1.94 -1.60
N ASP A 16 -9.86 2.37 -0.60
CA ASP A 16 -10.09 3.78 -0.30
C ASP A 16 -8.93 4.28 0.57
N LYS A 17 -8.01 5.04 -0.05
CA LYS A 17 -6.85 5.58 0.64
C LYS A 17 -7.22 6.89 1.34
N PRO A 18 -6.83 7.10 2.61
CA PRO A 18 -7.06 8.36 3.27
C PRO A 18 -6.29 9.50 2.58
N ALA A 19 -6.87 10.69 2.59
CA ALA A 19 -6.22 11.89 2.08
C ALA A 19 -4.92 12.18 2.86
N GLY A 20 -3.88 12.64 2.16
CA GLY A 20 -2.57 12.92 2.75
C GLY A 20 -1.66 11.70 2.93
N MET A 21 -2.15 10.48 2.71
CA MET A 21 -1.28 9.29 2.73
C MET A 21 -0.47 9.17 1.44
N VAL A 22 0.84 9.00 1.58
CA VAL A 22 1.76 8.77 0.46
C VAL A 22 1.61 7.33 -0.04
N VAL A 23 1.62 7.15 -1.36
CA VAL A 23 1.40 5.82 -1.98
C VAL A 23 2.66 4.95 -1.92
N ASN A 24 3.79 5.47 -2.42
CA ASN A 24 5.04 4.72 -2.54
C ASN A 24 6.08 5.18 -1.53
N LYS A 25 6.99 4.27 -1.17
CA LYS A 25 8.17 4.62 -0.36
C LYS A 25 9.07 5.60 -1.11
N ALA A 26 9.60 6.57 -0.37
CA ALA A 26 10.60 7.52 -0.85
C ALA A 26 11.54 7.92 0.29
N GLU A 27 12.76 8.35 -0.02
CA GLU A 27 13.76 8.75 0.99
C GLU A 27 13.31 9.93 1.87
N THR A 28 12.46 10.79 1.31
CA THR A 28 11.93 11.98 1.98
C THR A 28 10.65 11.71 2.78
N VAL A 29 10.15 10.48 2.78
CA VAL A 29 8.88 10.11 3.41
C VAL A 29 9.19 9.19 4.59
N SER A 30 8.86 9.65 5.79
CA SER A 30 9.13 8.94 7.04
C SER A 30 7.90 8.22 7.59
N GLU A 31 6.73 8.60 7.11
CA GLU A 31 5.42 8.11 7.51
C GLU A 31 5.03 6.82 6.77
N GLU A 32 4.09 6.07 7.35
CA GLU A 32 3.57 4.84 6.74
C GLU A 32 2.92 5.14 5.38
N THR A 33 3.37 4.43 4.34
CA THR A 33 2.84 4.54 2.98
C THR A 33 1.82 3.46 2.67
N VAL A 34 1.08 3.61 1.57
CA VAL A 34 0.23 2.52 1.04
C VAL A 34 1.05 1.28 0.73
N GLN A 35 2.27 1.43 0.23
CA GLN A 35 3.18 0.31 -0.01
C GLN A 35 3.56 -0.42 1.28
N ASP A 36 3.90 0.29 2.37
CA ASP A 36 4.14 -0.33 3.68
C ASP A 36 2.92 -1.10 4.18
N TRP A 37 1.75 -0.46 4.09
CA TRP A 37 0.49 -1.07 4.49
C TRP A 37 0.20 -2.34 3.69
N ALA A 38 0.41 -2.31 2.37
CA ALA A 38 0.19 -3.45 1.49
C ALA A 38 1.18 -4.59 1.75
N GLU A 39 2.47 -4.27 1.94
CA GLU A 39 3.50 -5.26 2.30
C GLU A 39 3.14 -5.96 3.62
N ARG A 40 2.60 -5.23 4.61
CA ARG A 40 2.18 -5.79 5.90
C ARG A 40 0.88 -6.60 5.81
N LYS A 41 -0.18 -6.03 5.23
CA LYS A 41 -1.53 -6.62 5.24
C LYS A 41 -1.70 -7.73 4.21
N LEU A 42 -1.19 -7.50 3.00
CA LEU A 42 -1.36 -8.41 1.86
C LEU A 42 -0.17 -9.37 1.70
N LYS A 43 0.85 -9.26 2.57
CA LYS A 43 2.10 -10.03 2.50
C LYS A 43 2.76 -9.93 1.11
N MET A 44 2.52 -8.83 0.41
CA MET A 44 3.05 -8.59 -0.92
C MET A 44 4.55 -8.37 -0.84
N GLN A 45 5.30 -8.94 -1.79
CA GLN A 45 6.70 -8.59 -1.95
C GLN A 45 6.85 -7.67 -3.15
N SER A 46 7.52 -6.53 -2.92
CA SER A 46 7.96 -5.65 -3.98
C SER A 46 8.76 -6.45 -5.02
N ALA A 47 8.37 -6.37 -6.28
CA ALA A 47 9.07 -7.07 -7.37
C ALA A 47 10.51 -6.54 -7.45
N LYS A 48 11.49 -7.38 -7.11
CA LYS A 48 12.90 -7.05 -7.26
C LYS A 48 13.21 -6.95 -8.76
N ARG A 49 13.46 -5.74 -9.26
CA ARG A 49 14.12 -5.58 -10.56
C ARG A 49 15.56 -6.07 -10.39
N LYS A 50 15.93 -7.11 -11.15
CA LYS A 50 17.32 -7.49 -11.40
C LYS A 50 17.92 -6.55 -12.44
#